data_AF-Q2GWH2-F1
#
_entry.id   AF-Q2GWH2-F1
#
_cell.length_a   1.000
_cell.length_b   1.000
_cell.length_c   1.000
_cell.angle_alpha   90.00
_cell.angle_beta   90.00
_cell.angle_gamma   90.00
#
_symmetry.space_group_name_H-M   'P 1'
#
loop_
_entity.id
_entity.type
_entity.pdbx_description
1 polymer ?
#
loop_
_entity_poly.entity_id
_entity_poly.type
_entity_poly.pdbx_seq_one_letter_code
_entity_poly.pdbx_strand_id
1 'polypeptide(L)'
;MLSLPRWAAIAASLLLLSPTSAVPTPEDIGPSRDALAPRADDDWHWVATWTSMPQLVEPNNMPPSPFVSSNTPPSPIRLVVQIGKSQGMLAKNMTGNSSTNLSSTPPPGCGKAWTFSSAGARLRLRRGKNLARARVPITAASMTYKKGLEQRGGHILLHGHTCTLDDGSSAGPLPRGQVAYTDPIDFDAAPQANIAVSIYSQPGQSGSSITGHPGSRTTSHMQSGNRVSAATLSGGANTKHWYFVSAVEAWAPPEAGAFVILGDSITDGRGSTDDGNDRWPDLLLARLQKAGNLSHVGVNNQAAGGNAVLNGGLGPTLLTRYERDALRVAGVKWVMVFEGVNDIGGGGTDSGTQNGIGSRLQQAFEKIARDCKAAGIKTIGGTITPFGGNGQSYSNPTREQTRVKVNDWILKSGTFDATVDFGALIGDPSVKSQLARQYDGGDHLHPNVAGYQAMANGFPLDFFK
;
A
#
# COMPACT_ATOMS: atom_id res chain seq x y z
N MET A 1 81.41 -14.21 6.71
CA MET A 1 79.93 -14.12 6.76
C MET A 1 79.47 -13.32 5.54
N LEU A 2 78.51 -13.89 4.83
CA LEU A 2 77.89 -13.50 3.54
C LEU A 2 77.52 -11.99 3.46
N SER A 3 77.40 -11.29 2.32
CA SER A 3 77.57 -11.55 0.87
C SER A 3 77.63 -10.20 0.14
N LEU A 4 78.26 -10.23 -1.05
CA LEU A 4 78.49 -9.20 -2.08
C LEU A 4 77.22 -8.51 -2.69
N PRO A 5 77.39 -7.46 -3.54
CA PRO A 5 76.51 -6.28 -3.71
C PRO A 5 76.03 -6.02 -5.16
N ARG A 6 75.46 -4.83 -5.40
CA ARG A 6 75.55 -3.95 -6.61
C ARG A 6 74.29 -3.71 -7.46
N TRP A 7 74.36 -2.50 -8.07
CA TRP A 7 73.66 -1.90 -9.23
C TRP A 7 72.37 -1.11 -8.90
N ALA A 8 72.38 0.24 -8.92
CA ALA A 8 72.52 1.19 -10.05
C ALA A 8 71.27 1.21 -10.94
N ALA A 9 70.76 2.29 -11.53
CA ALA A 9 70.88 3.74 -11.47
C ALA A 9 69.89 4.24 -12.58
N ILE A 10 69.48 5.52 -12.52
CA ILE A 10 69.11 6.37 -13.69
C ILE A 10 67.66 6.29 -14.26
N ALA A 11 67.00 7.45 -14.13
CA ALA A 11 66.12 8.21 -15.03
C ALA A 11 64.86 7.62 -15.68
N ALA A 12 63.75 8.35 -15.52
CA ALA A 12 62.87 8.73 -16.64
C ALA A 12 62.06 9.98 -16.32
N SER A 13 62.16 10.99 -17.19
CA SER A 13 61.27 12.14 -17.29
C SER A 13 59.85 11.70 -17.60
N LEU A 14 58.83 12.33 -16.99
CA LEU A 14 57.49 12.36 -17.56
C LEU A 14 56.83 13.72 -17.38
N LEU A 15 56.50 14.30 -18.54
CA LEU A 15 55.68 15.48 -18.74
C LEU A 15 54.22 15.23 -18.30
N LEU A 16 53.56 16.35 -17.94
CA LEU A 16 52.17 16.72 -18.25
C LEU A 16 51.05 15.75 -17.83
N LEU A 17 50.29 16.16 -16.81
CA LEU A 17 48.86 16.53 -16.87
C LEU A 17 48.27 16.48 -15.47
N SER A 18 47.90 17.65 -14.94
CA SER A 18 47.01 17.76 -13.80
C SER A 18 45.60 17.34 -14.24
N PRO A 19 44.94 16.34 -13.62
CA PRO A 19 43.50 16.31 -13.66
C PRO A 19 43.02 17.22 -12.54
N THR A 20 42.66 18.46 -12.89
CA THR A 20 41.69 19.23 -12.10
C THR A 20 40.36 18.50 -12.18
N SER A 21 40.16 17.48 -11.34
CA SER A 21 38.83 17.03 -10.97
C SER A 21 38.25 18.11 -10.06
N ALA A 22 37.64 19.12 -10.68
CA ALA A 22 36.81 20.09 -10.00
C ALA A 22 35.74 19.32 -9.21
N VAL A 23 35.85 19.34 -7.89
CA VAL A 23 34.77 18.98 -6.99
C VAL A 23 33.69 20.04 -7.21
N PRO A 24 32.48 19.69 -7.69
CA PRO A 24 31.43 20.68 -7.83
C PRO A 24 31.06 21.21 -6.45
N THR A 25 31.15 22.52 -6.27
CA THR A 25 30.73 23.23 -5.06
C THR A 25 29.19 23.25 -4.96
N PRO A 26 28.61 23.34 -3.75
CA PRO A 26 27.18 23.12 -3.52
C PRO A 26 26.20 24.20 -4.02
N GLU A 27 26.53 25.02 -5.02
CA GLU A 27 25.74 26.23 -5.35
C GLU A 27 24.93 26.22 -6.66
N ASP A 28 24.99 25.18 -7.49
CA ASP A 28 24.32 25.19 -8.82
C ASP A 28 22.96 24.46 -8.92
N ILE A 29 22.30 24.14 -7.80
CA ILE A 29 20.89 23.70 -7.84
C ILE A 29 20.11 24.42 -6.74
N GLY A 30 19.70 25.65 -7.04
CA GLY A 30 18.71 26.37 -6.23
C GLY A 30 17.36 25.63 -6.21
N PRO A 31 16.56 25.74 -5.13
CA PRO A 31 15.25 25.12 -5.07
C PRO A 31 14.29 25.86 -6.00
N SER A 32 14.01 25.27 -7.16
CA SER A 32 12.88 25.66 -7.99
C SER A 32 11.59 25.31 -7.26
N ARG A 33 10.98 26.29 -6.58
CA ARG A 33 9.63 26.23 -5.99
C ARG A 33 8.55 26.31 -7.07
N ASP A 34 8.64 25.48 -8.10
CA ASP A 34 7.61 25.43 -9.12
C ASP A 34 6.45 24.60 -8.58
N ALA A 35 5.48 25.28 -7.97
CA ALA A 35 4.16 24.71 -7.73
C ALA A 35 3.65 24.10 -9.05
N LEU A 36 3.17 22.86 -9.01
CA LEU A 36 2.60 22.22 -10.19
C LEU A 36 1.56 23.15 -10.81
N ALA A 37 1.66 23.36 -12.13
CA ALA A 37 0.71 24.21 -12.83
C ALA A 37 -0.73 23.73 -12.57
N PRO A 38 -1.68 24.66 -12.40
CA PRO A 38 -3.09 24.29 -12.28
C PRO A 38 -3.50 23.48 -13.51
N ARG A 39 -4.03 22.28 -13.25
CA ARG A 39 -4.63 21.42 -14.29
C ARG A 39 -6.10 21.80 -14.40
N ALA A 40 -6.57 22.06 -15.61
CA ALA A 40 -8.00 22.24 -15.89
C ALA A 40 -8.69 20.87 -15.89
N ASP A 41 -8.81 20.29 -14.70
CA ASP A 41 -9.35 18.95 -14.43
C ASP A 41 -10.58 19.11 -13.50
N ASP A 42 -11.51 20.01 -13.85
CA ASP A 42 -12.54 20.54 -12.94
C ASP A 42 -13.48 19.49 -12.31
N ASP A 43 -13.52 18.27 -12.87
CA ASP A 43 -14.34 17.14 -12.37
C ASP A 43 -13.52 15.98 -11.76
N TRP A 44 -12.19 16.08 -11.71
CA TRP A 44 -11.36 15.01 -11.16
C TRP A 44 -11.40 15.00 -9.63
N HIS A 45 -11.08 13.86 -9.04
CA HIS A 45 -11.03 13.70 -7.59
C HIS A 45 -9.93 12.73 -7.16
N TRP A 46 -9.60 12.74 -5.87
CA TRP A 46 -8.63 11.80 -5.30
C TRP A 46 -9.26 10.42 -5.10
N VAL A 47 -8.61 9.38 -5.62
CA VAL A 47 -9.00 7.98 -5.45
C VAL A 47 -7.83 7.21 -4.83
N ALA A 48 -8.08 6.48 -3.75
CA ALA A 48 -7.09 5.56 -3.21
C ALA A 48 -6.85 4.40 -4.20
N THR A 49 -5.58 4.21 -4.58
CA THR A 49 -5.14 3.14 -5.50
C THR A 49 -4.32 2.06 -4.78
N TRP A 50 -3.90 2.34 -3.56
CA TRP A 50 -3.31 1.39 -2.63
C TRP A 50 -3.53 1.88 -1.20
N THR A 51 -3.76 0.96 -0.28
CA THR A 51 -3.82 1.23 1.16
C THR A 51 -3.12 0.14 1.95
N SER A 52 -2.79 0.47 3.20
CA SER A 52 -2.49 -0.52 4.22
C SER A 52 -3.18 -0.14 5.52
N MET A 53 -3.76 -1.11 6.21
CA MET A 53 -4.38 -0.90 7.52
C MET A 53 -3.31 -0.46 8.53
N PRO A 54 -3.38 0.76 9.09
CA PRO A 54 -2.38 1.25 10.02
C PRO A 54 -2.56 0.62 11.41
N GLN A 55 -1.53 -0.09 11.87
CA GLN A 55 -1.46 -0.70 13.20
C GLN A 55 -0.37 -0.07 14.06
N LEU A 56 -0.50 -0.17 15.38
CA LEU A 56 0.65 0.04 16.26
C LEU A 56 1.57 -1.18 16.11
N VAL A 57 2.84 -0.94 15.80
CA VAL A 57 3.81 -2.01 15.60
C VAL A 57 4.16 -2.64 16.95
N GLU A 58 4.00 -3.96 17.03
CA GLU A 58 4.41 -4.76 18.18
C GLU A 58 5.94 -4.87 18.26
N PRO A 59 6.52 -5.08 19.46
CA PRO A 59 7.98 -5.15 19.63
C PRO A 59 8.71 -6.08 18.67
N ASN A 60 8.14 -7.25 18.36
CA ASN A 60 8.74 -8.24 17.46
C ASN A 60 8.63 -7.90 15.97
N ASN A 61 7.77 -6.93 15.62
CA ASN A 61 7.54 -6.45 14.25
C ASN A 61 8.21 -5.10 13.99
N MET A 62 8.97 -4.60 14.96
CA MET A 62 9.73 -3.36 14.84
C MET A 62 10.79 -3.47 13.73
N PRO A 63 11.20 -2.34 13.11
CA PRO A 63 12.34 -2.32 12.21
C PRO A 63 13.56 -3.00 12.86
N PRO A 64 14.41 -3.72 12.10
CA PRO A 64 15.60 -4.36 12.66
C PRO A 64 16.61 -3.33 13.20
N SER A 65 17.52 -3.75 14.09
CA SER A 65 18.66 -2.91 14.53
C SER A 65 19.53 -2.49 13.33
N PRO A 66 20.10 -1.26 13.31
CA PRO A 66 20.04 -0.22 14.33
C PRO A 66 18.74 0.60 14.32
N PHE A 67 17.81 0.38 13.40
CA PHE A 67 16.63 1.21 13.12
C PHE A 67 15.57 1.26 14.25
N VAL A 68 15.88 0.68 15.42
CA VAL A 68 15.10 0.72 16.67
C VAL A 68 16.00 0.80 17.91
N SER A 69 16.40 2.01 18.31
CA SER A 69 16.96 2.23 19.64
C SER A 69 16.61 3.63 20.15
N SER A 70 16.56 3.80 21.48
CA SER A 70 16.35 5.11 22.12
C SER A 70 17.43 6.14 21.78
N ASN A 71 18.57 5.69 21.24
CA ASN A 71 19.73 6.48 20.85
C ASN A 71 20.14 6.25 19.38
N THR A 72 19.22 5.90 18.48
CA THR A 72 19.60 5.64 17.08
C THR A 72 20.01 6.92 16.35
N PRO A 73 21.17 6.96 15.69
CA PRO A 73 21.48 8.00 14.72
C PRO A 73 20.49 7.98 13.52
N PRO A 74 20.43 9.06 12.71
CA PRO A 74 19.42 9.26 11.67
C PRO A 74 19.35 8.09 10.67
N SER A 75 18.25 7.36 10.67
CA SER A 75 18.16 6.10 9.92
C SER A 75 16.90 6.09 9.03
N PRO A 76 17.03 6.17 7.70
CA PRO A 76 15.89 6.18 6.77
C PRO A 76 15.25 4.79 6.64
N ILE A 77 14.04 4.79 6.06
CA ILE A 77 13.34 3.58 5.65
C ILE A 77 12.90 3.77 4.19
N ARG A 78 13.28 2.85 3.30
CA ARG A 78 12.73 2.73 1.95
C ARG A 78 11.69 1.62 1.92
N LEU A 79 10.46 2.00 1.61
CA LEU A 79 9.32 1.11 1.48
C LEU A 79 9.13 0.79 0.00
N VAL A 80 8.68 -0.41 -0.33
CA VAL A 80 8.19 -0.76 -1.66
C VAL A 80 6.71 -1.11 -1.54
N VAL A 81 5.86 -0.51 -2.37
CA VAL A 81 4.41 -0.71 -2.40
C VAL A 81 3.94 -0.88 -3.84
N GLN A 82 2.94 -1.74 -4.09
CA GLN A 82 2.35 -1.88 -5.43
C GLN A 82 1.15 -0.95 -5.57
N ILE A 83 1.06 -0.17 -6.64
CA ILE A 83 -0.11 0.70 -6.88
C ILE A 83 -1.12 0.09 -7.85
N GLY A 84 -2.40 0.25 -7.55
CA GLY A 84 -3.49 0.07 -8.50
C GLY A 84 -3.54 1.17 -9.58
N LYS A 85 -4.42 1.01 -10.56
CA LYS A 85 -4.66 2.01 -11.62
C LYS A 85 -5.71 3.02 -11.15
N SER A 86 -5.53 4.28 -11.51
CA SER A 86 -6.63 5.20 -11.77
C SER A 86 -6.47 5.76 -13.19
N GLN A 87 -7.55 6.11 -13.88
CA GLN A 87 -7.53 6.35 -15.33
C GLN A 87 -6.73 7.58 -15.82
N GLY A 88 -6.03 8.31 -14.94
CA GLY A 88 -4.99 9.28 -15.33
C GLY A 88 -3.70 8.66 -15.89
N MET A 89 -3.63 7.34 -16.04
CA MET A 89 -2.48 6.56 -16.52
C MET A 89 -2.57 6.16 -18.01
N LEU A 90 -3.51 6.75 -18.75
CA LEU A 90 -3.58 6.59 -20.20
C LEU A 90 -2.82 7.75 -20.85
N ALA A 91 -1.63 7.46 -21.38
CA ALA A 91 -1.07 8.26 -22.46
C ALA A 91 -2.09 8.26 -23.61
N LYS A 92 -2.83 9.35 -23.78
CA LYS A 92 -3.60 9.58 -25.01
C LYS A 92 -2.56 9.64 -26.15
N ASN A 93 -2.43 8.56 -26.91
CA ASN A 93 -1.88 8.63 -28.25
C ASN A 93 -2.80 9.54 -29.08
N MET A 94 -2.52 10.84 -29.09
CA MET A 94 -3.10 11.75 -30.08
C MET A 94 -2.25 11.69 -31.35
N THR A 95 -2.38 10.61 -32.11
CA THR A 95 -2.07 10.62 -33.54
C THR A 95 -3.32 11.12 -34.26
N GLY A 96 -3.41 12.44 -34.45
CA GLY A 96 -4.52 13.10 -35.15
C GLY A 96 -3.98 14.26 -35.99
N ASN A 97 -3.67 13.95 -37.24
CA ASN A 97 -3.24 14.88 -38.28
C ASN A 97 -4.35 15.93 -38.53
N SER A 98 -4.07 17.22 -38.31
CA SER A 98 -4.79 18.30 -38.99
C SER A 98 -3.94 19.57 -39.03
N SER A 99 -3.45 19.86 -40.23
CA SER A 99 -2.81 21.11 -40.63
C SER A 99 -3.84 22.23 -40.74
N THR A 100 -3.69 23.29 -39.95
CA THR A 100 -4.15 24.64 -40.35
C THR A 100 -3.15 25.71 -39.89
N ASN A 101 -2.68 26.48 -40.87
CA ASN A 101 -1.79 27.62 -40.74
C ASN A 101 -2.46 28.77 -39.98
N LEU A 102 -1.78 29.37 -39.02
CA LEU A 102 -1.89 30.81 -38.75
C LEU A 102 -0.51 31.37 -38.40
N SER A 103 -0.08 32.28 -39.28
CA SER A 103 1.18 33.01 -39.27
C SER A 103 1.11 34.22 -38.32
N SER A 104 2.04 34.30 -37.37
CA SER A 104 2.55 35.57 -36.86
C SER A 104 3.90 35.35 -36.20
N THR A 105 4.94 35.96 -36.76
CA THR A 105 6.32 35.98 -36.27
C THR A 105 6.43 36.53 -34.83
N PRO A 106 7.19 35.91 -33.92
CA PRO A 106 7.41 36.43 -32.56
C PRO A 106 8.57 37.45 -32.50
N PRO A 107 8.57 38.40 -31.54
CA PRO A 107 9.73 39.27 -31.29
C PRO A 107 10.89 38.48 -30.65
N PRO A 108 12.14 38.95 -30.79
CA PRO A 108 13.33 38.20 -30.39
C PRO A 108 13.57 38.27 -28.88
N GLY A 109 13.63 37.12 -28.21
CA GLY A 109 14.07 37.02 -26.82
C GLY A 109 13.24 36.10 -25.91
N CYS A 110 12.99 34.85 -26.32
CA CYS A 110 12.58 33.76 -25.43
C CYS A 110 12.66 32.43 -26.19
N GLY A 111 13.90 31.93 -26.37
CA GLY A 111 14.15 30.63 -26.96
C GLY A 111 14.19 29.55 -25.90
N LYS A 112 13.03 29.09 -25.41
CA LYS A 112 12.83 27.68 -25.00
C LYS A 112 11.40 27.29 -25.33
N ALA A 113 11.25 26.46 -26.35
CA ALA A 113 10.01 25.76 -26.63
C ALA A 113 9.61 24.98 -25.38
N TRP A 114 8.44 25.29 -24.82
CA TRP A 114 7.82 24.47 -23.79
C TRP A 114 7.35 23.18 -24.45
N THR A 115 8.15 22.12 -24.36
CA THR A 115 7.67 20.76 -24.58
C THR A 115 6.65 20.45 -23.49
N PHE A 116 5.37 20.44 -23.85
CA PHE A 116 4.31 19.87 -23.02
C PHE A 116 4.65 18.40 -22.76
N SER A 117 5.03 18.08 -21.52
CA SER A 117 5.21 16.69 -21.12
C SER A 117 3.86 15.99 -21.12
N SER A 118 3.82 14.79 -21.66
CA SER A 118 2.67 13.88 -21.57
C SER A 118 2.22 13.77 -20.12
N ALA A 119 1.00 14.20 -19.83
CA ALA A 119 0.37 14.21 -18.52
C ALA A 119 0.35 12.81 -17.88
N GLY A 120 1.27 12.54 -16.93
CA GLY A 120 1.24 11.36 -16.06
C GLY A 120 0.14 11.45 -14.99
N ALA A 121 -0.05 10.39 -14.20
CA ALA A 121 -1.00 10.39 -13.08
C ALA A 121 -0.50 11.30 -11.95
N ARG A 122 -1.37 12.09 -11.33
CA ARG A 122 -0.98 12.90 -10.17
C ARG A 122 -1.19 12.10 -8.89
N LEU A 123 -0.14 11.86 -8.11
CA LEU A 123 -0.16 11.03 -6.91
C LEU A 123 0.12 11.82 -5.63
N ARG A 124 -0.50 11.44 -4.51
CA ARG A 124 -0.12 11.89 -3.16
C ARG A 124 -0.03 10.71 -2.20
N LEU A 125 0.81 10.83 -1.18
CA LEU A 125 0.97 9.81 -0.14
C LEU A 125 0.24 10.22 1.12
N ARG A 126 -0.54 9.29 1.70
CA ARG A 126 -1.12 9.48 3.03
C ARG A 126 -0.24 8.83 4.10
N ARG A 127 0.27 9.65 4.99
CA ARG A 127 1.00 9.24 6.19
C ARG A 127 0.07 9.19 7.39
N GLY A 128 0.21 8.17 8.24
CA GLY A 128 -0.57 8.06 9.48
C GLY A 128 0.27 8.15 10.75
N LYS A 129 -0.16 8.96 11.72
CA LYS A 129 0.20 8.81 13.16
C LYS A 129 -1.04 8.41 13.96
N ASN A 130 -1.86 7.55 13.35
CA ASN A 130 -3.21 7.27 13.83
C ASN A 130 -3.21 6.59 15.22
N LEU A 131 -2.14 5.84 15.53
CA LEU A 131 -2.02 5.06 16.77
C LEU A 131 -0.72 5.32 17.55
N ALA A 132 0.35 5.69 16.85
CA ALA A 132 1.69 5.93 17.39
C ALA A 132 1.76 7.15 18.32
N ARG A 133 2.54 7.05 19.40
CA ARG A 133 2.86 8.19 20.29
C ARG A 133 4.15 8.91 19.88
N ALA A 134 5.09 8.19 19.25
CA ALA A 134 6.39 8.71 18.81
C ALA A 134 6.29 9.92 17.86
N ARG A 135 7.23 10.87 17.93
CA ARG A 135 7.45 11.84 16.85
C ARG A 135 8.16 11.14 15.69
N VAL A 136 7.68 11.35 14.47
CA VAL A 136 8.34 10.87 13.26
C VAL A 136 8.53 12.07 12.33
N PRO A 137 9.57 12.88 12.49
CA PRO A 137 9.81 13.99 11.57
C PRO A 137 10.29 13.44 10.22
N ILE A 138 9.41 13.29 9.23
CA ILE A 138 9.86 12.97 7.86
C ILE A 138 10.45 14.25 7.27
N THR A 139 11.77 14.26 7.07
CA THR A 139 12.51 15.42 6.57
C THR A 139 12.79 15.34 5.07
N ALA A 140 12.67 14.15 4.47
CA ALA A 140 12.68 13.98 3.02
C ALA A 140 11.94 12.69 2.62
N ALA A 141 11.40 12.64 1.41
CA ALA A 141 10.84 11.43 0.82
C ALA A 141 11.13 11.35 -0.69
N SER A 142 10.82 10.23 -1.34
CA SER A 142 10.81 10.12 -2.81
C SER A 142 9.90 8.99 -3.24
N MET A 143 9.45 9.04 -4.50
CA MET A 143 8.71 7.95 -5.15
C MET A 143 9.43 7.56 -6.44
N THR A 144 9.63 6.26 -6.66
CA THR A 144 10.26 5.72 -7.88
C THR A 144 9.53 4.48 -8.37
N TYR A 145 9.66 4.11 -9.65
CA TYR A 145 9.19 2.82 -10.17
C TYR A 145 10.19 2.29 -11.21
N LYS A 146 10.16 0.98 -11.48
CA LYS A 146 11.03 0.32 -12.46
C LYS A 146 10.32 0.17 -13.82
N LYS A 147 10.97 0.56 -14.93
CA LYS A 147 10.54 0.24 -16.31
C LYS A 147 11.56 -0.71 -16.96
N GLY A 148 11.27 -2.01 -16.99
CA GLY A 148 12.13 -3.03 -17.62
C GLY A 148 13.34 -3.47 -16.78
N LEU A 149 14.45 -3.85 -17.43
CA LEU A 149 15.71 -4.30 -16.81
C LEU A 149 16.73 -3.17 -16.57
N GLU A 150 16.52 -1.98 -17.15
CA GLU A 150 17.37 -0.81 -16.92
C GLU A 150 16.76 0.09 -15.84
N GLN A 151 17.57 0.52 -14.86
CA GLN A 151 17.20 1.61 -13.97
C GLN A 151 17.34 2.95 -14.70
N ARG A 152 16.32 3.33 -15.47
CA ARG A 152 16.13 4.71 -15.93
C ARG A 152 14.70 5.11 -15.59
N GLY A 153 14.53 5.75 -14.44
CA GLY A 153 13.25 6.28 -13.95
C GLY A 153 13.57 7.53 -13.13
N GLY A 154 12.91 8.64 -13.46
CA GLY A 154 13.23 9.96 -12.93
C GLY A 154 13.42 9.97 -11.42
N HIS A 155 14.53 10.53 -10.98
CA HIS A 155 14.65 10.97 -9.60
C HIS A 155 13.68 12.14 -9.41
N ILE A 156 12.47 11.90 -8.92
CA ILE A 156 11.80 12.96 -8.16
C ILE A 156 12.42 12.90 -6.77
N LEU A 157 13.60 13.49 -6.71
CA LEU A 157 14.15 14.01 -5.49
C LEU A 157 13.12 15.01 -4.98
N LEU A 158 12.47 14.73 -3.84
CA LEU A 158 11.94 15.80 -3.01
C LEU A 158 13.15 16.55 -2.40
N HIS A 159 14.01 17.16 -3.23
CA HIS A 159 15.00 18.10 -2.76
C HIS A 159 14.23 19.30 -2.23
N GLY A 160 14.35 19.59 -0.94
CA GLY A 160 13.79 20.81 -0.36
C GLY A 160 12.28 20.79 -0.07
N HIS A 161 11.53 19.76 -0.46
CA HIS A 161 10.17 19.60 0.05
C HIS A 161 10.24 18.92 1.42
N THR A 162 10.45 19.74 2.45
CA THR A 162 9.71 19.53 3.70
C THR A 162 8.27 19.25 3.25
N CYS A 163 7.70 18.06 3.50
CA CYS A 163 6.30 17.83 3.16
C CYS A 163 5.51 18.99 3.76
N THR A 164 4.99 19.88 2.95
CA THR A 164 4.18 20.98 3.45
C THR A 164 2.78 20.43 3.62
N LEU A 165 2.22 20.56 4.81
CA LEU A 165 0.85 20.17 5.09
C LEU A 165 -0.06 21.22 4.46
N ASP A 166 -0.71 20.93 3.33
CA ASP A 166 -1.82 21.69 2.71
C ASP A 166 -1.72 23.24 2.61
N ASP A 167 -0.62 23.90 2.97
CA ASP A 167 -0.50 25.37 3.03
C ASP A 167 0.92 25.92 2.79
N GLY A 168 1.88 25.08 2.37
CA GLY A 168 3.25 25.53 2.12
C GLY A 168 4.08 25.78 3.39
N SER A 169 3.60 25.44 4.59
CA SER A 169 4.37 25.54 5.84
C SER A 169 5.14 24.26 6.17
N SER A 170 6.38 24.42 6.65
CA SER A 170 7.25 23.32 7.07
C SER A 170 6.56 22.45 8.14
N ALA A 171 6.34 21.16 7.84
CA ALA A 171 5.61 20.24 8.71
C ALA A 171 6.08 20.26 10.17
N GLY A 172 5.23 20.77 11.06
CA GLY A 172 5.31 20.52 12.50
C GLY A 172 5.05 19.05 12.84
N PRO A 173 5.23 18.66 14.11
CA PRO A 173 4.98 17.28 14.55
C PRO A 173 3.51 16.91 14.38
N LEU A 174 3.20 15.82 13.66
CA LEU A 174 1.82 15.34 13.54
C LEU A 174 1.25 14.96 14.92
N PRO A 175 0.09 15.52 15.31
CA PRO A 175 -0.65 15.09 16.49
C PRO A 175 -1.09 13.62 16.37
N ARG A 176 -1.29 12.97 17.53
CA ARG A 176 -1.80 11.59 17.58
C ARG A 176 -3.20 11.54 16.96
N GLY A 177 -3.47 10.54 16.12
CA GLY A 177 -4.77 10.37 15.48
C GLY A 177 -4.93 11.12 14.15
N GLN A 178 -3.93 11.91 13.73
CA GLN A 178 -3.98 12.63 12.46
C GLN A 178 -3.23 11.91 11.34
N VAL A 179 -3.73 12.12 10.11
CA VAL A 179 -3.06 11.78 8.86
C VAL A 179 -2.49 13.05 8.23
N ALA A 180 -1.43 12.91 7.45
CA ALA A 180 -0.87 13.96 6.62
C ALA A 180 -0.82 13.49 5.18
N TYR A 181 -0.97 14.41 4.25
CA TYR A 181 -0.71 14.18 2.84
C TYR A 181 0.61 14.83 2.44
N THR A 182 1.29 14.24 1.45
CA THR A 182 2.38 14.93 0.75
C THR A 182 1.79 15.89 -0.28
N ASP A 183 2.58 16.87 -0.70
CA ASP A 183 2.30 17.58 -1.93
C ASP A 183 2.14 16.57 -3.09
N PRO A 184 1.23 16.83 -4.04
CA PRO A 184 1.02 15.95 -5.17
C PRO A 184 2.22 15.99 -6.12
N ILE A 185 2.50 14.86 -6.79
CA ILE A 185 3.53 14.75 -7.83
C ILE A 185 2.92 14.21 -9.11
N ASP A 186 3.34 14.72 -10.26
CA ASP A 186 3.03 14.09 -11.55
C ASP A 186 3.95 12.87 -11.73
N PHE A 187 3.35 11.69 -11.87
CA PHE A 187 4.01 10.39 -11.82
C PHE A 187 3.44 9.48 -12.90
N ASP A 188 4.23 9.26 -13.95
CA ASP A 188 3.85 8.38 -15.06
C ASP A 188 4.20 6.93 -14.71
N ALA A 189 3.28 6.18 -14.10
CA ALA A 189 3.45 4.75 -13.82
C ALA A 189 2.37 3.92 -14.49
N ALA A 190 2.72 2.70 -14.89
CA ALA A 190 1.78 1.74 -15.48
C ALA A 190 0.89 1.09 -14.39
N PRO A 191 -0.32 0.61 -14.75
CA PRO A 191 -1.19 -0.13 -13.83
C PRO A 191 -0.42 -1.28 -13.19
N GLN A 192 -0.64 -1.51 -11.89
CA GLN A 192 -0.01 -2.61 -11.14
C GLN A 192 1.52 -2.48 -11.01
N ALA A 193 2.10 -1.31 -11.32
CA ALA A 193 3.51 -1.07 -11.09
C ALA A 193 3.84 -1.14 -9.59
N ASN A 194 4.97 -1.77 -9.28
CA ASN A 194 5.60 -1.63 -7.97
C ASN A 194 6.30 -0.27 -7.91
N ILE A 195 5.89 0.59 -6.97
CA ILE A 195 6.54 1.85 -6.66
C ILE A 195 7.36 1.69 -5.38
N ALA A 196 8.55 2.29 -5.33
CA ALA A 196 9.29 2.44 -4.08
C ALA A 196 9.03 3.83 -3.51
N VAL A 197 8.63 3.88 -2.24
CA VAL A 197 8.46 5.09 -1.45
C VAL A 197 9.61 5.17 -0.45
N SER A 198 10.58 6.05 -0.69
CA SER A 198 11.65 6.29 0.29
C SER A 198 11.23 7.37 1.27
N ILE A 199 11.47 7.16 2.56
CA ILE A 199 11.25 8.17 3.60
C ILE A 199 12.50 8.30 4.47
N TYR A 200 12.85 9.52 4.84
CA TYR A 200 13.97 9.82 5.71
C TYR A 200 13.54 10.72 6.84
N SER A 201 14.00 10.39 8.05
CA SER A 201 13.88 11.22 9.24
C SER A 201 15.28 11.61 9.71
N GLN A 202 15.68 12.87 9.47
CA GLN A 202 16.98 13.38 9.90
C GLN A 202 17.17 13.38 11.42
N PRO A 203 16.15 13.63 12.26
CA PRO A 203 16.27 13.42 13.71
C PRO A 203 16.20 11.95 14.14
N GLY A 204 15.97 11.00 13.22
CA GLY A 204 15.67 9.62 13.55
C GLY A 204 14.24 9.44 14.10
N GLN A 205 13.98 8.28 14.70
CA GLN A 205 12.69 7.96 15.30
C GLN A 205 12.82 7.96 16.83
N SER A 206 12.02 8.76 17.52
CA SER A 206 12.01 8.77 18.99
C SER A 206 11.05 7.69 19.53
N GLY A 207 11.57 6.61 20.11
CA GLY A 207 10.79 5.60 20.82
C GLY A 207 10.24 4.46 19.95
N SER A 208 9.61 3.48 20.60
CA SER A 208 9.15 2.21 19.99
C SER A 208 7.68 2.19 19.59
N SER A 209 6.96 3.31 19.72
CA SER A 209 5.53 3.39 19.38
C SER A 209 5.36 3.97 17.97
N ILE A 210 5.39 3.11 16.94
CA ILE A 210 5.23 3.51 15.53
C ILE A 210 4.05 2.85 14.83
N THR A 211 3.64 3.47 13.72
CA THR A 211 2.62 2.93 12.84
C THR A 211 3.25 2.12 11.73
N GLY A 212 2.72 0.92 11.51
CA GLY A 212 3.15 0.05 10.44
C GLY A 212 2.10 -1.02 10.16
N HIS A 213 2.49 -1.95 9.31
CA HIS A 213 1.64 -3.00 8.80
C HIS A 213 2.50 -4.26 8.63
N PRO A 214 2.54 -5.14 9.66
CA PRO A 214 3.45 -6.28 9.69
C PRO A 214 3.06 -7.37 8.67
N GLY A 215 1.78 -7.43 8.28
CA GLY A 215 1.23 -8.35 7.30
C GLY A 215 1.61 -8.09 5.85
N SER A 216 2.45 -7.08 5.55
CA SER A 216 2.64 -6.59 4.19
C SER A 216 3.10 -7.64 3.17
N ARG A 217 3.97 -8.58 3.62
CA ARG A 217 4.65 -9.58 2.78
C ARG A 217 5.42 -8.94 1.63
N THR A 218 5.90 -7.73 1.86
CA THR A 218 6.67 -6.95 0.90
C THR A 218 7.94 -6.47 1.57
N THR A 219 9.06 -6.71 0.92
CA THR A 219 10.39 -6.34 1.42
C THR A 219 10.55 -4.82 1.41
N SER A 220 10.64 -4.27 2.60
CA SER A 220 11.15 -2.92 2.85
C SER A 220 12.64 -2.97 3.16
N HIS A 221 13.37 -1.96 2.72
CA HIS A 221 14.82 -1.84 2.85
C HIS A 221 15.18 -0.63 3.72
N MET A 222 16.20 -0.77 4.56
CA MET A 222 16.65 0.28 5.46
C MET A 222 18.17 0.43 5.37
N GLN A 223 18.67 1.65 5.19
CA GLN A 223 20.11 1.92 5.04
C GLN A 223 20.47 3.29 5.62
N SER A 224 21.42 3.39 6.56
CA SER A 224 21.79 4.65 7.22
C SER A 224 22.11 5.83 6.27
N GLY A 225 21.80 7.05 6.72
CA GLY A 225 22.03 8.31 6.01
C GLY A 225 20.89 8.75 5.09
N ASN A 226 20.93 9.95 4.52
CA ASN A 226 19.90 10.38 3.56
C ASN A 226 20.08 9.64 2.22
N ARG A 227 19.24 8.63 1.97
CA ARG A 227 19.26 7.80 0.74
C ARG A 227 17.98 7.93 -0.09
N VAL A 228 17.18 8.98 0.09
CA VAL A 228 15.91 9.14 -0.64
C VAL A 228 16.13 9.25 -2.15
N SER A 229 17.27 9.75 -2.61
CA SER A 229 17.60 9.88 -4.03
C SER A 229 18.34 8.69 -4.64
N ALA A 230 18.80 7.75 -3.81
CA ALA A 230 19.70 6.69 -4.28
C ALA A 230 18.98 5.75 -5.25
N ALA A 231 19.53 5.55 -6.45
CA ALA A 231 18.94 4.64 -7.44
C ALA A 231 18.90 3.19 -6.92
N THR A 232 19.94 2.79 -6.19
CA THR A 232 20.07 1.51 -5.51
C THR A 232 20.38 1.72 -4.03
N LEU A 233 19.94 0.77 -3.19
CA LEU A 233 20.42 0.65 -1.82
C LEU A 233 21.39 -0.53 -1.78
N SER A 234 22.63 -0.27 -1.37
CA SER A 234 23.69 -1.27 -1.26
C SER A 234 24.12 -1.39 0.20
N GLY A 235 23.88 -2.55 0.80
CA GLY A 235 24.00 -2.74 2.25
C GLY A 235 22.81 -2.15 3.02
N GLY A 236 22.58 -2.65 4.23
CA GLY A 236 21.42 -2.28 5.03
C GLY A 236 20.70 -3.49 5.63
N ALA A 237 19.55 -3.24 6.23
CA ALA A 237 18.66 -4.25 6.77
C ALA A 237 17.36 -4.32 5.97
N ASN A 238 16.67 -5.44 6.06
CA ASN A 238 15.47 -5.72 5.28
C ASN A 238 14.41 -6.29 6.23
N THR A 239 13.15 -5.97 5.99
CA THR A 239 12.04 -6.67 6.66
C THR A 239 10.79 -6.66 5.79
N LYS A 240 9.88 -7.60 6.03
CA LYS A 240 8.66 -7.82 5.25
C LYS A 240 7.46 -7.07 5.84
N HIS A 241 7.69 -5.80 6.15
CA HIS A 241 6.74 -4.93 6.84
C HIS A 241 6.69 -3.57 6.16
N TRP A 242 5.50 -2.95 6.09
CA TRP A 242 5.37 -1.53 5.75
C TRP A 242 5.34 -0.68 7.01
N TYR A 243 5.84 0.55 6.92
CA TYR A 243 5.85 1.51 8.03
C TYR A 243 5.42 2.90 7.55
N PHE A 244 4.74 3.66 8.41
CA PHE A 244 4.42 5.10 8.26
C PHE A 244 3.50 5.53 7.09
N VAL A 245 3.55 4.86 5.94
CA VAL A 245 2.70 5.11 4.78
C VAL A 245 1.45 4.25 4.88
N SER A 246 0.29 4.84 4.59
CA SER A 246 -1.02 4.19 4.75
C SER A 246 -1.91 4.24 3.52
N ALA A 247 -1.62 5.11 2.56
CA ALA A 247 -2.27 5.12 1.26
C ALA A 247 -1.40 5.78 0.17
N VAL A 248 -1.65 5.38 -1.06
CA VAL A 248 -1.28 6.10 -2.28
C VAL A 248 -2.59 6.47 -2.96
N GLU A 249 -2.76 7.76 -3.22
CA GLU A 249 -3.96 8.29 -3.85
C GLU A 249 -3.59 8.91 -5.19
N ALA A 250 -4.44 8.70 -6.18
CA ALA A 250 -4.28 9.22 -7.51
C ALA A 250 -5.41 10.19 -7.85
N TRP A 251 -5.06 11.33 -8.45
CA TRP A 251 -6.01 12.25 -9.07
C TRP A 251 -6.58 11.55 -10.30
N ALA A 252 -7.89 11.37 -10.33
CA ALA A 252 -8.56 10.50 -11.28
C ALA A 252 -9.87 11.13 -11.79
N PRO A 253 -10.33 10.75 -13.01
CA PRO A 253 -11.59 11.24 -13.54
C PRO A 253 -12.80 10.68 -12.75
N PRO A 254 -13.99 11.30 -12.87
CA PRO A 254 -15.19 10.97 -12.09
C PRO A 254 -15.59 9.49 -12.02
N GLU A 255 -15.36 8.74 -13.10
CA GLU A 255 -15.68 7.31 -13.21
C GLU A 255 -14.83 6.46 -12.28
N ALA A 256 -13.60 6.88 -11.96
CA ALA A 256 -12.72 6.13 -11.09
C ALA A 256 -13.27 6.01 -9.66
N GLY A 257 -12.89 4.93 -8.98
CA GLY A 257 -13.35 4.71 -7.62
C GLY A 257 -12.52 3.67 -6.87
N ALA A 258 -12.51 3.80 -5.56
CA ALA A 258 -11.85 2.87 -4.66
C ALA A 258 -12.83 1.78 -4.21
N PHE A 259 -12.40 0.54 -4.37
CA PHE A 259 -12.93 -0.64 -3.71
C PHE A 259 -12.11 -0.93 -2.45
N VAL A 260 -12.72 -0.79 -1.28
CA VAL A 260 -12.08 -1.04 0.02
C VAL A 260 -12.47 -2.41 0.55
N ILE A 261 -11.50 -3.19 1.01
CA ILE A 261 -11.75 -4.48 1.65
C ILE A 261 -11.35 -4.41 3.12
N LEU A 262 -12.34 -4.50 4.00
CA LEU A 262 -12.17 -4.66 5.44
C LEU A 262 -12.03 -6.17 5.72
N GLY A 263 -10.88 -6.60 6.23
CA GLY A 263 -10.55 -8.01 6.34
C GLY A 263 -9.56 -8.36 7.45
N ASP A 264 -9.32 -9.66 7.59
CA ASP A 264 -8.35 -10.23 8.53
C ASP A 264 -7.12 -10.81 7.81
N SER A 265 -6.41 -11.76 8.43
CA SER A 265 -5.20 -12.40 7.90
C SER A 265 -5.38 -13.07 6.54
N ILE A 266 -6.59 -13.51 6.19
CA ILE A 266 -6.89 -14.15 4.90
C ILE A 266 -6.83 -13.10 3.79
N THR A 267 -7.40 -11.92 4.01
CA THR A 267 -7.34 -10.83 3.03
C THR A 267 -6.00 -10.11 3.04
N ASP A 268 -5.40 -9.98 4.22
CA ASP A 268 -4.05 -9.44 4.42
C ASP A 268 -3.00 -10.23 3.60
N GLY A 269 -3.22 -11.53 3.43
CA GLY A 269 -2.51 -12.38 2.47
C GLY A 269 -1.66 -13.49 3.10
N ARG A 270 -1.98 -13.99 4.30
CA ARG A 270 -1.21 -15.09 4.92
C ARG A 270 -1.20 -16.34 4.04
N GLY A 271 -0.01 -16.81 3.66
CA GLY A 271 0.13 -17.93 2.71
C GLY A 271 0.41 -17.49 1.26
N SER A 272 0.46 -16.18 0.99
CA SER A 272 0.95 -15.62 -0.27
C SER A 272 2.50 -15.64 -0.33
N THR A 273 3.07 -15.46 -1.51
CA THR A 273 4.52 -15.37 -1.69
C THR A 273 5.00 -13.97 -1.28
N ASP A 274 6.10 -13.90 -0.53
CA ASP A 274 6.73 -12.61 -0.25
C ASP A 274 7.19 -11.95 -1.55
N ASP A 275 6.88 -10.67 -1.70
CA ASP A 275 7.11 -9.87 -2.91
C ASP A 275 6.39 -10.38 -4.18
N GLY A 276 5.48 -11.35 -4.04
CA GLY A 276 4.80 -12.01 -5.16
C GLY A 276 3.56 -11.30 -5.69
N ASN A 277 2.96 -10.40 -4.90
CA ASN A 277 1.68 -9.74 -5.22
C ASN A 277 0.58 -10.74 -5.64
N ASP A 278 0.47 -11.84 -4.89
CA ASP A 278 -0.36 -13.01 -5.20
C ASP A 278 -1.37 -13.36 -4.10
N ARG A 279 -1.71 -12.38 -3.26
CA ARG A 279 -2.93 -12.39 -2.41
C ARG A 279 -4.16 -12.11 -3.28
N TRP A 280 -5.33 -12.57 -2.82
CA TRP A 280 -6.55 -12.48 -3.64
C TRP A 280 -6.93 -11.06 -4.08
N PRO A 281 -6.70 -9.97 -3.30
CA PRO A 281 -7.00 -8.62 -3.77
C PRO A 281 -6.09 -8.17 -4.93
N ASP A 282 -4.80 -8.56 -4.91
CA ASP A 282 -3.84 -8.26 -5.97
C ASP A 282 -4.21 -8.99 -7.27
N LEU A 283 -4.63 -10.25 -7.13
CA LEU A 283 -5.11 -11.08 -8.24
C LEU A 283 -6.45 -10.57 -8.81
N LEU A 284 -7.35 -10.09 -7.95
CA LEU A 284 -8.59 -9.43 -8.37
C LEU A 284 -8.30 -8.14 -9.13
N LEU A 285 -7.39 -7.31 -8.63
CA LEU A 285 -6.94 -6.10 -9.34
C LEU A 285 -6.42 -6.47 -10.73
N ALA A 286 -5.58 -7.49 -10.87
CA ALA A 286 -5.10 -7.95 -12.18
C ALA A 286 -6.23 -8.34 -13.13
N ARG A 287 -7.27 -8.99 -12.60
CA ARG A 287 -8.45 -9.40 -13.36
C ARG A 287 -9.33 -8.20 -13.78
N LEU A 288 -9.52 -7.21 -12.90
CA LEU A 288 -10.21 -5.95 -13.22
C LEU A 288 -9.50 -5.17 -14.33
N GLN A 289 -8.16 -5.12 -14.29
CA GLN A 289 -7.37 -4.46 -15.33
C GLN A 289 -7.49 -5.16 -16.69
N LYS A 290 -7.60 -6.49 -16.71
CA LYS A 290 -7.79 -7.28 -17.94
C LYS A 290 -9.22 -7.17 -18.51
N ALA A 291 -10.22 -6.87 -17.69
CA ALA A 291 -11.61 -6.71 -18.14
C ALA A 291 -11.82 -5.44 -19.00
N GLY A 292 -10.86 -4.51 -19.02
CA GLY A 292 -10.86 -3.31 -19.86
C GLY A 292 -11.78 -2.20 -19.35
N ASN A 293 -13.08 -2.47 -19.24
CA ASN A 293 -14.10 -1.51 -18.79
C ASN A 293 -14.09 -1.25 -17.28
N LEU A 294 -13.43 -2.09 -16.49
CA LEU A 294 -13.33 -1.96 -15.02
C LEU A 294 -11.93 -1.51 -14.54
N SER A 295 -11.10 -1.06 -15.48
CA SER A 295 -9.74 -0.60 -15.15
C SER A 295 -9.70 0.68 -14.29
N HIS A 296 -10.85 1.33 -14.10
CA HIS A 296 -11.02 2.53 -13.27
C HIS A 296 -11.20 2.23 -11.76
N VAL A 297 -11.24 0.95 -11.37
CA VAL A 297 -11.39 0.52 -9.97
C VAL A 297 -10.02 0.31 -9.31
N GLY A 298 -9.75 1.07 -8.24
CA GLY A 298 -8.60 0.86 -7.36
C GLY A 298 -8.96 -0.14 -6.24
N VAL A 299 -8.17 -1.19 -6.06
CA VAL A 299 -8.39 -2.19 -5.00
C VAL A 299 -7.54 -1.85 -3.78
N ASN A 300 -8.19 -1.64 -2.65
CA ASN A 300 -7.58 -1.11 -1.42
C ASN A 300 -7.74 -2.13 -0.29
N ASN A 301 -6.65 -2.83 0.01
CA ASN A 301 -6.60 -3.80 1.08
C ASN A 301 -6.44 -3.09 2.44
N GLN A 302 -7.52 -3.04 3.20
CA GLN A 302 -7.55 -2.53 4.58
C GLN A 302 -7.68 -3.66 5.59
N ALA A 303 -7.22 -4.85 5.21
CA ALA A 303 -7.18 -6.00 6.09
C ALA A 303 -6.00 -5.94 7.05
N ALA A 304 -6.09 -6.74 8.10
CA ALA A 304 -5.13 -6.78 9.18
C ALA A 304 -5.01 -8.20 9.74
N GLY A 305 -3.80 -8.76 9.73
CA GLY A 305 -3.56 -10.09 10.31
C GLY A 305 -4.10 -10.21 11.74
N GLY A 306 -4.92 -11.24 11.99
CA GLY A 306 -5.51 -11.49 13.30
C GLY A 306 -6.59 -10.49 13.76
N ASN A 307 -7.07 -9.58 12.89
CA ASN A 307 -8.08 -8.59 13.27
C ASN A 307 -9.42 -9.25 13.61
N ALA A 308 -10.09 -8.69 14.62
CA ALA A 308 -11.42 -9.10 15.04
C ALA A 308 -12.40 -7.93 14.91
N VAL A 309 -13.66 -8.25 14.69
CA VAL A 309 -14.72 -7.26 14.48
C VAL A 309 -15.15 -6.60 15.79
N LEU A 310 -15.31 -7.42 16.83
CA LEU A 310 -16.02 -7.06 18.05
C LEU A 310 -15.06 -6.66 19.18
N ASN A 311 -14.16 -7.57 19.54
CA ASN A 311 -13.21 -7.42 20.64
C ASN A 311 -12.02 -8.39 20.46
N GLY A 312 -10.95 -8.15 21.22
CA GLY A 312 -9.74 -8.98 21.12
C GLY A 312 -9.08 -8.84 19.75
N GLY A 313 -8.54 -9.95 19.25
CA GLY A 313 -7.75 -9.98 18.02
C GLY A 313 -6.46 -9.15 18.12
N LEU A 314 -5.82 -8.95 16.98
CA LEU A 314 -4.65 -8.10 16.83
C LEU A 314 -5.05 -6.74 16.23
N GLY A 315 -4.50 -5.67 16.81
CA GLY A 315 -4.80 -4.30 16.44
C GLY A 315 -6.19 -3.80 16.88
N PRO A 316 -6.58 -2.58 16.49
CA PRO A 316 -7.92 -2.04 16.75
C PRO A 316 -9.00 -2.86 16.05
N THR A 317 -10.11 -3.12 16.73
CA THR A 317 -11.22 -3.92 16.18
C THR A 317 -11.88 -3.21 15.00
N LEU A 318 -12.51 -3.97 14.10
CA LEU A 318 -13.18 -3.40 12.92
C LEU A 318 -14.16 -2.29 13.28
N LEU A 319 -14.99 -2.50 14.31
CA LEU A 319 -15.99 -1.53 14.77
C LEU A 319 -15.37 -0.18 15.22
N THR A 320 -14.11 -0.17 15.64
CA THR A 320 -13.42 1.07 16.05
C THR A 320 -12.71 1.78 14.90
N ARG A 321 -12.57 1.14 13.74
CA ARG A 321 -11.74 1.64 12.63
C ARG A 321 -12.45 1.78 11.30
N TYR A 322 -13.60 1.13 11.07
CA TYR A 322 -14.22 1.06 9.75
C TYR A 322 -14.58 2.43 9.17
N GLU A 323 -14.97 3.42 9.98
CA GLU A 323 -15.22 4.77 9.46
C GLU A 323 -13.97 5.37 8.82
N ARG A 324 -12.82 5.24 9.49
CA ARG A 324 -11.53 5.73 9.00
C ARG A 324 -11.02 4.92 7.81
N ASP A 325 -11.15 3.60 7.89
CA ASP A 325 -10.56 2.66 6.94
C ASP A 325 -11.45 2.39 5.73
N ALA A 326 -12.73 2.77 5.76
CA ALA A 326 -13.66 2.66 4.64
C ALA A 326 -14.32 3.99 4.27
N LEU A 327 -15.19 4.54 5.13
CA LEU A 327 -16.02 5.71 4.77
C LEU A 327 -15.21 6.96 4.42
N ARG A 328 -14.02 7.10 4.99
CA ARG A 328 -13.12 8.24 4.80
C ARG A 328 -11.97 7.96 3.82
N VAL A 329 -12.02 6.85 3.08
CA VAL A 329 -11.05 6.56 2.02
C VAL A 329 -11.39 7.40 0.79
N ALA A 330 -10.36 8.04 0.22
CA ALA A 330 -10.53 8.90 -0.94
C ALA A 330 -11.14 8.12 -2.13
N GLY A 331 -12.22 8.66 -2.69
CA GLY A 331 -12.90 8.09 -3.86
C GLY A 331 -13.59 6.75 -3.62
N VAL A 332 -13.87 6.38 -2.37
CA VAL A 332 -14.55 5.11 -2.06
C VAL A 332 -15.93 5.05 -2.72
N LYS A 333 -16.17 3.97 -3.46
CA LYS A 333 -17.47 3.66 -4.08
C LYS A 333 -17.99 2.29 -3.67
N TRP A 334 -17.08 1.37 -3.30
CA TRP A 334 -17.42 0.02 -2.86
C TRP A 334 -16.67 -0.35 -1.58
N VAL A 335 -17.36 -0.98 -0.63
CA VAL A 335 -16.79 -1.51 0.61
C VAL A 335 -17.20 -2.96 0.78
N MET A 336 -16.21 -3.83 0.95
CA MET A 336 -16.40 -5.22 1.33
C MET A 336 -16.09 -5.44 2.80
N VAL A 337 -16.94 -6.22 3.48
CA VAL A 337 -16.63 -6.79 4.80
C VAL A 337 -16.40 -8.28 4.65
N PHE A 338 -15.18 -8.72 4.94
CA PHE A 338 -14.79 -10.14 4.94
C PHE A 338 -13.92 -10.41 6.19
N GLU A 339 -14.60 -10.49 7.33
CA GLU A 339 -14.02 -10.72 8.66
C GLU A 339 -14.92 -11.64 9.50
N GLY A 340 -14.48 -11.99 10.70
CA GLY A 340 -15.25 -12.71 11.72
C GLY A 340 -14.61 -14.03 12.14
N VAL A 341 -13.59 -14.50 11.41
CA VAL A 341 -12.91 -15.76 11.74
C VAL A 341 -12.21 -15.70 13.10
N ASN A 342 -11.59 -14.57 13.43
CA ASN A 342 -10.87 -14.39 14.69
C ASN A 342 -11.83 -14.17 15.87
N ASP A 343 -13.01 -13.58 15.64
CA ASP A 343 -14.06 -13.48 16.66
C ASP A 343 -14.59 -14.87 17.05
N ILE A 344 -14.89 -15.71 16.05
CA ILE A 344 -15.41 -17.07 16.26
C ILE A 344 -14.31 -17.99 16.82
N GLY A 345 -13.14 -17.98 16.19
CA GLY A 345 -11.98 -18.81 16.50
C GLY A 345 -11.31 -18.46 17.83
N GLY A 346 -11.27 -17.18 18.19
CA GLY A 346 -10.76 -16.70 19.48
C GLY A 346 -11.77 -16.83 20.63
N GLY A 347 -13.06 -16.96 20.33
CA GLY A 347 -14.13 -17.08 21.33
C GLY A 347 -14.19 -18.45 22.02
N GLY A 348 -14.77 -18.48 23.22
CA GLY A 348 -15.06 -19.72 23.96
C GLY A 348 -15.95 -20.68 23.16
N THR A 349 -15.84 -21.98 23.39
CA THR A 349 -16.49 -23.03 22.58
C THR A 349 -17.90 -23.40 23.05
N ASP A 350 -18.39 -22.80 24.14
CA ASP A 350 -19.75 -23.01 24.63
C ASP A 350 -20.80 -22.34 23.72
N SER A 351 -21.99 -22.93 23.68
CA SER A 351 -23.06 -22.49 22.79
C SER A 351 -23.57 -21.08 23.09
N GLY A 352 -23.52 -20.64 24.36
CA GLY A 352 -23.93 -19.31 24.77
C GLY A 352 -23.00 -18.24 24.19
N THR A 353 -21.69 -18.40 24.41
CA THR A 353 -20.65 -17.52 23.87
C THR A 353 -20.71 -17.46 22.35
N GLN A 354 -20.79 -18.61 21.69
CA GLN A 354 -20.79 -18.71 20.23
C GLN A 354 -22.05 -18.08 19.60
N ASN A 355 -23.24 -18.31 20.18
CA ASN A 355 -24.46 -17.61 19.76
C ASN A 355 -24.37 -16.09 19.95
N GLY A 356 -23.77 -15.65 21.07
CA GLY A 356 -23.54 -14.24 21.36
C GLY A 356 -22.54 -13.58 20.40
N ILE A 357 -21.49 -14.30 19.98
CA ILE A 357 -20.55 -13.84 18.94
C ILE A 357 -21.26 -13.71 17.60
N GLY A 358 -21.96 -14.76 17.15
CA GLY A 358 -22.66 -14.75 15.87
C GLY A 358 -23.68 -13.62 15.75
N SER A 359 -24.48 -13.39 16.79
CA SER A 359 -25.48 -12.32 16.80
C SER A 359 -24.84 -10.92 16.77
N ARG A 360 -23.73 -10.73 17.48
CA ARG A 360 -23.01 -9.44 17.49
C ARG A 360 -22.27 -9.18 16.18
N LEU A 361 -21.75 -10.21 15.52
CA LEU A 361 -21.17 -10.09 14.17
C LEU A 361 -22.22 -9.60 13.17
N GLN A 362 -23.41 -10.21 13.16
CA GLN A 362 -24.53 -9.76 12.31
C GLN A 362 -24.86 -8.29 12.56
N GLN A 363 -25.05 -7.88 13.82
CA GLN A 363 -25.33 -6.48 14.18
C GLN A 363 -24.21 -5.51 13.75
N ALA A 364 -22.95 -5.91 13.89
CA ALA A 364 -21.80 -5.12 13.47
C ALA A 364 -21.78 -4.94 11.94
N PHE A 365 -22.02 -6.01 11.19
CA PHE A 365 -22.09 -5.99 9.73
C PHE A 365 -23.26 -5.14 9.22
N GLU A 366 -24.44 -5.25 9.85
CA GLU A 366 -25.56 -4.37 9.54
C GLU A 366 -25.22 -2.90 9.79
N LYS A 367 -24.55 -2.59 10.91
CA LYS A 367 -24.14 -1.21 11.21
C LYS A 367 -23.22 -0.67 10.12
N ILE A 368 -22.18 -1.42 9.77
CA ILE A 368 -21.21 -1.01 8.75
C ILE A 368 -21.91 -0.82 7.39
N ALA A 369 -22.78 -1.76 7.01
CA ALA A 369 -23.51 -1.68 5.75
C ALA A 369 -24.47 -0.48 5.70
N ARG A 370 -25.21 -0.23 6.79
CA ARG A 370 -26.09 0.96 6.90
C ARG A 370 -25.30 2.26 6.76
N ASP A 371 -24.18 2.38 7.45
CA ASP A 371 -23.36 3.60 7.43
C ASP A 371 -22.73 3.83 6.04
N CYS A 372 -22.29 2.76 5.35
CA CYS A 372 -21.83 2.84 3.97
C CYS A 372 -22.94 3.28 3.02
N LYS A 373 -24.14 2.67 3.11
CA LYS A 373 -25.28 3.01 2.27
C LYS A 373 -25.75 4.45 2.48
N ALA A 374 -25.74 4.94 3.72
CA ALA A 374 -26.03 6.33 4.05
C ALA A 374 -25.03 7.31 3.42
N ALA A 375 -23.79 6.88 3.18
CA ALA A 375 -22.76 7.62 2.47
C ALA A 375 -22.78 7.40 0.94
N GLY A 376 -23.76 6.68 0.39
CA GLY A 376 -23.86 6.37 -1.04
C GLY A 376 -22.88 5.30 -1.53
N ILE A 377 -22.25 4.56 -0.61
CA ILE A 377 -21.24 3.53 -0.92
C ILE A 377 -21.94 2.16 -1.07
N LYS A 378 -21.57 1.42 -2.12
CA LYS A 378 -22.04 0.06 -2.36
C LYS A 378 -21.34 -0.93 -1.43
N THR A 379 -22.08 -1.91 -0.93
CA THR A 379 -21.65 -2.82 0.13
C THR A 379 -21.59 -4.26 -0.36
N ILE A 380 -20.51 -4.96 -0.02
CA ILE A 380 -20.27 -6.36 -0.39
C ILE A 380 -20.00 -7.20 0.88
N GLY A 381 -20.72 -8.30 1.05
CA GLY A 381 -20.48 -9.24 2.15
C GLY A 381 -19.68 -10.46 1.69
N GLY A 382 -18.56 -10.77 2.35
CA GLY A 382 -17.81 -12.02 2.13
C GLY A 382 -18.11 -13.04 3.21
N THR A 383 -18.53 -14.25 2.83
CA THR A 383 -18.71 -15.36 3.79
C THR A 383 -17.37 -15.74 4.43
N ILE A 384 -17.38 -16.04 5.73
CA ILE A 384 -16.23 -16.51 6.49
C ILE A 384 -15.78 -17.89 5.97
N THR A 385 -14.51 -18.01 5.58
CA THR A 385 -13.97 -19.26 5.02
C THR A 385 -13.82 -20.35 6.08
N PRO A 386 -13.73 -21.63 5.67
CA PRO A 386 -13.49 -22.73 6.59
C PRO A 386 -12.22 -22.56 7.44
N PHE A 387 -12.27 -23.06 8.68
CA PHE A 387 -11.16 -23.01 9.64
C PHE A 387 -11.04 -24.30 10.48
N GLY A 388 -11.68 -25.37 10.03
CA GLY A 388 -11.63 -26.70 10.64
C GLY A 388 -10.49 -27.52 10.06
N GLY A 389 -9.92 -28.37 10.89
CA GLY A 389 -8.83 -29.27 10.53
C GLY A 389 -8.18 -29.86 11.78
N ASN A 390 -7.38 -30.90 11.61
CA ASN A 390 -6.67 -31.51 12.74
C ASN A 390 -5.53 -30.59 13.21
N GLY A 391 -5.40 -30.37 14.51
CA GLY A 391 -4.35 -29.49 15.07
C GLY A 391 -4.59 -27.99 14.89
N GLN A 392 -5.64 -27.57 14.18
CA GLN A 392 -6.04 -26.17 14.08
C GLN A 392 -6.80 -25.74 15.34
N SER A 393 -6.30 -24.72 16.05
CA SER A 393 -6.84 -24.23 17.32
C SER A 393 -8.26 -23.65 17.22
N TYR A 394 -8.67 -23.20 16.04
CA TYR A 394 -10.03 -22.71 15.78
C TYR A 394 -11.04 -23.85 15.54
N SER A 395 -10.56 -25.04 15.19
CA SER A 395 -11.37 -26.21 14.84
C SER A 395 -12.23 -26.67 16.02
N ASN A 396 -13.55 -26.43 15.94
CA ASN A 396 -14.52 -26.90 16.91
C ASN A 396 -15.93 -26.94 16.30
N PRO A 397 -16.75 -27.98 16.56
CA PRO A 397 -18.11 -28.08 16.01
C PRO A 397 -19.02 -26.89 16.34
N THR A 398 -18.96 -26.34 17.56
CA THR A 398 -19.80 -25.20 17.96
C THR A 398 -19.39 -23.91 17.25
N ARG A 399 -18.09 -23.73 17.01
CA ARG A 399 -17.57 -22.61 16.21
C ARG A 399 -17.98 -22.72 14.76
N GLU A 400 -17.93 -23.93 14.19
CA GLU A 400 -18.38 -24.18 12.81
C GLU A 400 -19.87 -23.90 12.65
N GLN A 401 -20.71 -24.32 13.60
CA GLN A 401 -22.14 -23.98 13.61
C GLN A 401 -22.37 -22.47 13.57
N THR A 402 -21.55 -21.70 14.29
CA THR A 402 -21.62 -20.23 14.29
C THR A 402 -21.17 -19.64 12.97
N ARG A 403 -20.07 -20.14 12.39
CA ARG A 403 -19.60 -19.72 11.05
C ARG A 403 -20.69 -19.95 10.01
N VAL A 404 -21.29 -21.14 9.98
CA VAL A 404 -22.38 -21.48 9.04
C VAL A 404 -23.58 -20.55 9.24
N LYS A 405 -23.99 -20.30 10.49
CA LYS A 405 -25.09 -19.38 10.80
C LYS A 405 -24.82 -17.95 10.34
N VAL A 406 -23.61 -17.43 10.55
CA VAL A 406 -23.22 -16.09 10.11
C VAL A 406 -23.15 -16.03 8.58
N ASN A 407 -22.59 -17.04 7.93
CA ASN A 407 -22.52 -17.11 6.46
C ASN A 407 -23.90 -17.18 5.81
N ASP A 408 -24.81 -18.00 6.34
CA ASP A 408 -26.19 -18.10 5.85
C ASP A 408 -26.89 -16.74 5.93
N TRP A 409 -26.68 -16.02 7.03
CA TRP A 409 -27.19 -14.67 7.20
C TRP A 409 -26.54 -13.66 6.23
N ILE A 410 -25.22 -13.72 6.00
CA ILE A 410 -24.54 -12.84 5.03
C ILE A 410 -25.20 -12.99 3.66
N LEU A 411 -25.44 -14.22 3.22
CA LEU A 411 -25.99 -14.54 1.90
C LEU A 411 -27.47 -14.20 1.74
N LYS A 412 -28.27 -14.28 2.81
CA LYS A 412 -29.75 -14.23 2.72
C LYS A 412 -30.40 -12.99 3.31
N SER A 413 -29.72 -12.25 4.19
CA SER A 413 -30.35 -11.14 4.93
C SER A 413 -30.72 -9.93 4.07
N GLY A 414 -30.10 -9.77 2.89
CA GLY A 414 -30.22 -8.54 2.08
C GLY A 414 -29.50 -7.33 2.69
N THR A 415 -28.67 -7.54 3.72
CA THR A 415 -27.91 -6.47 4.38
C THR A 415 -26.96 -5.77 3.42
N PHE A 416 -26.26 -6.54 2.60
CA PHE A 416 -25.30 -6.06 1.61
C PHE A 416 -25.96 -5.91 0.23
N ASP A 417 -25.43 -5.03 -0.62
CA ASP A 417 -25.90 -4.87 -2.01
C ASP A 417 -25.47 -6.07 -2.88
N ALA A 418 -24.36 -6.72 -2.52
CA ALA A 418 -23.88 -7.95 -3.14
C ALA A 418 -23.18 -8.85 -2.11
N THR A 419 -23.01 -10.12 -2.43
CA THR A 419 -22.34 -11.09 -1.55
C THR A 419 -21.43 -12.03 -2.34
N VAL A 420 -20.34 -12.48 -1.72
CA VAL A 420 -19.42 -13.49 -2.27
C VAL A 420 -19.32 -14.66 -1.30
N ASP A 421 -19.66 -15.86 -1.78
CA ASP A 421 -19.51 -17.10 -1.02
C ASP A 421 -18.07 -17.63 -1.12
N PHE A 422 -17.12 -16.89 -0.54
CA PHE A 422 -15.73 -17.35 -0.42
C PHE A 422 -15.63 -18.70 0.30
N GLY A 423 -16.54 -19.00 1.23
CA GLY A 423 -16.55 -20.26 1.95
C GLY A 423 -16.75 -21.45 1.02
N ALA A 424 -17.68 -21.35 0.07
CA ALA A 424 -17.88 -22.36 -0.96
C ALA A 424 -16.78 -22.39 -2.02
N LEU A 425 -16.17 -21.25 -2.36
CA LEU A 425 -15.14 -21.17 -3.40
C LEU A 425 -13.88 -21.96 -3.07
N ILE A 426 -13.48 -21.99 -1.79
CA ILE A 426 -12.23 -22.65 -1.36
C ILE A 426 -12.41 -23.76 -0.31
N GLY A 427 -13.66 -24.00 0.12
CA GLY A 427 -13.96 -25.07 1.06
C GLY A 427 -13.98 -26.45 0.41
N ASP A 428 -13.70 -27.47 1.21
CA ASP A 428 -13.84 -28.85 0.77
C ASP A 428 -15.34 -29.18 0.59
N PRO A 429 -15.79 -29.64 -0.60
CA PRO A 429 -17.20 -29.92 -0.84
C PRO A 429 -17.72 -31.11 -0.02
N SER A 430 -16.84 -32.02 0.38
CA SER A 430 -17.16 -33.21 1.19
C SER A 430 -17.07 -32.92 2.70
N VAL A 431 -16.17 -32.02 3.10
CA VAL A 431 -16.00 -31.61 4.51
C VAL A 431 -16.01 -30.08 4.61
N LYS A 432 -17.21 -29.49 4.55
CA LYS A 432 -17.43 -28.03 4.44
C LYS A 432 -16.81 -27.16 5.54
N SER A 433 -16.41 -27.76 6.66
CA SER A 433 -15.70 -27.10 7.74
C SER A 433 -14.20 -26.94 7.48
N GLN A 434 -13.65 -27.56 6.44
CA GLN A 434 -12.23 -27.50 6.07
C GLN A 434 -12.03 -26.80 4.72
N LEU A 435 -10.83 -26.25 4.53
CA LEU A 435 -10.38 -25.82 3.21
C LEU A 435 -10.19 -27.05 2.32
N ALA A 436 -10.49 -26.93 1.02
CA ALA A 436 -10.14 -27.97 0.07
C ALA A 436 -8.61 -28.14 0.08
N ARG A 437 -8.14 -29.39 0.08
CA ARG A 437 -6.70 -29.72 0.24
C ARG A 437 -5.77 -28.91 -0.68
N GLN A 438 -6.19 -28.68 -1.92
CA GLN A 438 -5.41 -27.94 -2.92
C GLN A 438 -5.28 -26.43 -2.62
N TYR A 439 -6.16 -25.89 -1.77
CA TYR A 439 -6.19 -24.48 -1.39
C TYR A 439 -5.66 -24.23 0.02
N ASP A 440 -5.44 -25.26 0.82
CA ASP A 440 -4.93 -25.16 2.19
C ASP A 440 -3.44 -24.78 2.21
N GLY A 441 -3.10 -23.75 2.99
CA GLY A 441 -1.72 -23.33 3.28
C GLY A 441 -0.97 -24.25 4.25
N GLY A 442 -1.67 -25.25 4.82
CA GLY A 442 -1.13 -26.26 5.72
C GLY A 442 -1.48 -26.04 7.19
N ASP A 443 -2.15 -24.94 7.54
CA ASP A 443 -2.66 -24.69 8.89
C ASP A 443 -4.19 -24.84 8.98
N HIS A 444 -4.87 -25.23 7.90
CA HIS A 444 -6.32 -25.40 7.85
C HIS A 444 -7.14 -24.13 8.07
N LEU A 445 -6.53 -22.95 7.99
CA LEU A 445 -7.19 -21.65 8.15
C LEU A 445 -6.85 -20.71 6.99
N HIS A 446 -5.58 -20.63 6.61
CA HIS A 446 -5.11 -19.69 5.61
C HIS A 446 -4.98 -20.35 4.24
N PRO A 447 -5.50 -19.73 3.17
CA PRO A 447 -5.30 -20.22 1.82
C PRO A 447 -3.83 -20.12 1.38
N ASN A 448 -3.41 -21.06 0.54
CA ASN A 448 -2.21 -20.90 -0.28
C ASN A 448 -2.50 -20.03 -1.52
N VAL A 449 -1.48 -19.77 -2.34
CA VAL A 449 -1.61 -18.99 -3.59
C VAL A 449 -2.68 -19.54 -4.54
N ALA A 450 -2.82 -20.87 -4.65
CA ALA A 450 -3.87 -21.45 -5.48
C ALA A 450 -5.28 -21.17 -4.93
N GLY A 451 -5.44 -21.17 -3.61
CA GLY A 451 -6.66 -20.74 -2.93
C GLY A 451 -6.98 -19.26 -3.19
N TYR A 452 -5.97 -18.38 -3.08
CA TYR A 452 -6.14 -16.96 -3.41
C TYR A 452 -6.50 -16.72 -4.88
N GLN A 453 -5.93 -17.48 -5.81
CA GLN A 453 -6.31 -17.44 -7.22
C GLN A 453 -7.76 -17.89 -7.43
N ALA A 454 -8.21 -18.94 -6.72
CA ALA A 454 -9.60 -19.41 -6.79
C ALA A 454 -10.57 -18.34 -6.27
N MET A 455 -10.26 -17.69 -5.13
CA MET A 455 -11.05 -16.56 -4.61
C MET A 455 -11.12 -15.41 -5.61
N ALA A 456 -9.99 -15.00 -6.17
CA ALA A 456 -9.94 -13.91 -7.14
C ALA A 456 -10.68 -14.26 -8.45
N ASN A 457 -10.69 -15.52 -8.88
CA ASN A 457 -11.44 -15.98 -10.05
C ASN A 457 -12.96 -16.01 -9.78
N GLY A 458 -13.36 -16.46 -8.58
CA GLY A 458 -14.75 -16.59 -8.18
C GLY A 458 -15.45 -15.28 -7.82
N PHE A 459 -14.70 -14.20 -7.57
CA PHE A 459 -15.28 -12.88 -7.25
C PHE A 459 -16.05 -12.28 -8.44
N PRO A 460 -17.34 -11.96 -8.38
CA PRO A 460 -18.07 -11.38 -9.52
C PRO A 460 -17.63 -9.94 -9.83
N LEU A 461 -17.38 -9.61 -11.11
CA LEU A 461 -16.92 -8.27 -11.51
C LEU A 461 -18.05 -7.28 -11.79
N ASP A 462 -19.26 -7.78 -12.01
CA ASP A 462 -20.47 -6.99 -12.26
C ASP A 462 -20.87 -6.10 -11.09
N PHE A 463 -20.34 -6.35 -9.89
CA PHE A 463 -20.49 -5.49 -8.73
C PHE A 463 -19.94 -4.06 -8.93
N PHE A 464 -19.03 -3.90 -9.90
CA PHE A 464 -18.36 -2.62 -10.22
C PHE A 464 -18.93 -1.91 -11.45
N LYS A 465 -20.03 -2.40 -12.02
CA LYS A 465 -20.65 -1.82 -13.21
C LYS A 465 -21.63 -0.71 -12.90
#